data_AF-A0A0F9I1U6-F1
#
_entry.id   AF-A0A0F9I1U6-F1
#
_cell.length_a   1.000
_cell.length_b   1.000
_cell.length_c   1.000
_cell.angle_alpha   90.00
_cell.angle_beta   90.00
_cell.angle_gamma   90.00
#
_symmetry.space_group_name_H-M   'P 1'
#
loop_
_entity.id
_entity.type
_entity.pdbx_description
1 polymer ?
#
loop_
_entity_poly.entity_id
_entity_poly.type
_entity_poly.pdbx_seq_one_letter_code
_entity_poly.pdbx_strand_id
1 'polypeptide(L)'
;MFKEILHAVEDINQEIYEFFEEKYGETFPILELQTDGFASVITFMGNYQLWTSEDDEREYIDEDKDEYEPFEPYLRRKTQEMINQIGSIKIKED
;
A
#
# COMPACT_ATOMS: atom_id res chain seq x y z
N MET A 1 7.60 8.78 -11.15
CA MET A 1 7.81 7.63 -10.26
C MET A 1 7.89 8.03 -8.79
N PHE A 2 9.02 8.46 -8.20
CA PHE A 2 9.05 8.72 -6.73
C PHE A 2 7.96 9.68 -6.21
N LYS A 3 7.69 10.78 -6.91
CA LYS A 3 6.61 11.72 -6.56
C LYS A 3 5.21 11.10 -6.65
N GLU A 4 4.99 10.24 -7.65
CA GLU A 4 3.73 9.53 -7.85
C GLU A 4 3.49 8.50 -6.74
N ILE A 5 4.55 7.78 -6.37
CA ILE A 5 4.55 6.82 -5.25
C ILE A 5 4.23 7.55 -3.94
N LEU A 6 4.91 8.67 -3.67
CA LEU A 6 4.69 9.45 -2.46
C LEU A 6 3.24 9.96 -2.38
N HIS A 7 2.73 10.56 -3.45
CA HIS A 7 1.34 11.03 -3.49
C HIS A 7 0.34 9.88 -3.27
N ALA A 8 0.55 8.72 -3.92
CA ALA A 8 -0.33 7.56 -3.72
C ALA A 8 -0.34 7.09 -2.26
N VAL A 9 0.83 7.05 -1.60
CA VAL A 9 0.94 6.69 -0.18
C VAL A 9 0.24 7.72 0.71
N GLU A 10 0.42 9.01 0.44
CA GLU A 10 -0.21 10.10 1.18
C GLU A 10 -1.74 10.07 1.05
N ASP A 11 -2.26 9.93 -0.17
CA ASP A 11 -3.70 9.91 -0.45
C ASP A 11 -4.38 8.70 0.21
N ILE A 12 -3.79 7.51 0.10
CA ILE A 12 -4.34 6.30 0.72
C ILE A 12 -4.29 6.39 2.25
N ASN A 13 -3.19 6.88 2.82
CA ASN A 13 -3.10 7.07 4.27
C ASN A 13 -4.14 8.08 4.75
N GLN A 14 -4.37 9.18 4.02
CA GLN A 14 -5.36 10.18 4.38
C GLN A 14 -6.77 9.58 4.44
N GLU A 15 -7.18 8.77 3.47
CA GLU A 15 -8.47 8.09 3.49
C GLU A 15 -8.61 7.11 4.67
N ILE A 16 -7.54 6.35 4.95
CA ILE A 16 -7.52 5.43 6.09
C ILE A 16 -7.60 6.21 7.40
N TYR A 17 -6.88 7.33 7.51
CA TYR A 17 -6.94 8.20 8.69
C TYR A 17 -8.33 8.75 8.92
N GLU A 18 -8.98 9.30 7.90
CA GLU A 18 -10.34 9.83 8.01
C GLU A 18 -11.31 8.76 8.54
N PHE A 19 -11.19 7.52 8.05
CA PHE A 19 -11.97 6.39 8.54
C PHE A 19 -11.68 6.03 10.01
N PHE A 20 -10.41 5.94 10.41
CA PHE A 20 -10.03 5.55 11.77
C PHE A 20 -10.27 6.67 12.79
N GLU A 21 -10.04 7.93 12.41
CA GLU A 21 -10.32 9.10 13.23
C GLU A 21 -11.82 9.19 13.53
N GLU A 22 -12.68 9.05 12.50
CA GLU A 22 -14.14 9.07 12.67
C GLU A 22 -14.63 7.94 13.60
N LYS A 23 -14.04 6.75 13.49
CA LYS A 23 -14.55 5.55 14.15
C LYS A 23 -13.94 5.25 15.52
N TYR A 24 -12.67 5.62 15.73
CA TYR A 24 -11.88 5.20 16.90
C TYR A 24 -11.17 6.35 17.61
N GLY A 25 -11.09 7.55 17.02
CA GLY A 25 -10.41 8.71 17.63
C GLY A 25 -8.89 8.55 17.79
N GLU A 26 -8.29 7.60 17.08
CA GLU A 26 -6.84 7.32 17.06
C GLU A 26 -6.34 7.27 15.62
N THR A 27 -5.08 7.65 15.40
CA THR A 27 -4.44 7.62 14.09
C THR A 27 -3.09 6.91 14.16
N PHE A 28 -2.78 6.10 13.15
CA PHE A 28 -1.48 5.45 13.00
C PHE A 28 -1.17 5.25 11.51
N PRO A 29 0.02 5.63 11.02
CA PRO A 29 0.39 5.44 9.62
C PRO A 29 0.28 3.96 9.26
N ILE A 30 -0.49 3.68 8.20
CA ILE A 30 -0.71 2.31 7.74
C ILE A 30 0.25 1.99 6.61
N LEU A 31 0.46 2.90 5.68
CA LEU A 31 1.43 2.76 4.61
C LEU A 31 2.68 3.58 4.90
N GLU A 32 3.84 2.97 4.69
CA GLU A 32 5.14 3.61 4.87
C GLU A 32 5.97 3.41 3.60
N LEU A 33 6.45 4.52 3.03
CA LEU A 33 7.45 4.51 1.97
C LEU A 33 8.83 4.61 2.61
N GLN A 34 9.65 3.58 2.41
CA GLN A 34 11.00 3.50 2.96
C GLN A 34 12.00 3.03 1.90
N THR A 35 13.27 2.98 2.28
CA THR A 35 14.32 2.34 1.49
C THR A 35 15.00 1.26 2.31
N ASP A 36 15.28 0.12 1.70
CA ASP A 36 16.09 -0.95 2.29
C ASP A 36 17.61 -0.77 2.05
N GLY A 37 17.99 0.36 1.42
CA GLY A 37 19.37 0.66 1.00
C GLY A 37 19.66 0.37 -0.47
N PHE A 38 18.78 -0.35 -1.17
CA PHE A 38 18.93 -0.70 -2.60
C PHE A 38 17.69 -0.33 -3.42
N ALA A 39 16.51 -0.53 -2.84
CA ALA A 39 15.20 -0.30 -3.44
C ALA A 39 14.39 0.72 -2.64
N SER A 40 13.37 1.27 -3.28
CA SER A 40 12.22 1.88 -2.58
C SER A 40 11.22 0.78 -2.27
N VAL A 41 10.72 0.75 -1.04
CA VAL A 41 9.82 -0.29 -0.54
C VAL A 41 8.62 0.38 0.11
N ILE A 42 7.42 -0.13 -0.19
CA ILE A 42 6.20 0.27 0.51
C ILE A 42 5.78 -0.88 1.43
N THR A 43 5.58 -0.55 2.70
CA THR A 43 5.12 -1.50 3.71
C THR A 43 3.76 -1.11 4.29
N PHE A 44 2.99 -2.11 4.66
CA PHE A 44 1.78 -2.01 5.46
C PHE A 44 2.09 -2.32 6.93
N MET A 45 1.69 -1.44 7.84
CA MET A 45 1.92 -1.51 9.29
C MET A 45 3.39 -1.83 9.65
N GLY A 46 4.33 -1.18 8.95
CA GLY A 46 5.78 -1.32 9.13
C GLY A 46 6.40 -2.69 8.83
N ASN A 47 5.61 -3.74 8.56
CA ASN A 47 6.10 -5.12 8.53
C ASN A 47 5.77 -5.91 7.26
N TYR A 48 4.74 -5.51 6.51
CA TYR A 48 4.29 -6.26 5.35
C TYR A 48 4.62 -5.51 4.06
N GLN A 49 5.59 -6.00 3.29
CA GLN A 49 5.93 -5.43 1.99
C GLN A 49 4.76 -5.57 1.01
N LEU A 50 4.26 -4.45 0.50
CA LEU A 50 3.24 -4.39 -0.55
C LEU A 50 3.86 -4.21 -1.94
N TRP A 51 5.03 -3.57 -2.01
CA TRP A 51 5.72 -3.27 -3.26
C TRP A 51 7.21 -2.98 -3.03
N THR A 52 8.04 -3.28 -4.03
CA THR A 52 9.45 -2.89 -4.10
C THR A 52 9.80 -2.42 -5.52
N SER A 53 10.68 -1.42 -5.64
CA SER A 53 11.15 -0.94 -6.94
C SER A 53 12.04 -1.91 -7.70
N GLU A 54 12.55 -2.96 -7.04
CA GLU A 54 13.35 -4.01 -7.69
C GLU A 54 12.49 -5.05 -8.41
N ASP A 55 11.24 -5.23 -7.98
CA ASP A 55 10.31 -6.22 -8.51
C ASP A 55 8.93 -5.58 -8.65
N ASP A 56 8.82 -4.71 -9.65
CA ASP A 56 7.61 -3.95 -9.92
C ASP A 56 6.57 -4.84 -10.61
N GLU A 57 5.72 -5.49 -9.80
CA GLU A 57 4.66 -6.41 -10.26
C GLU A 57 3.46 -5.72 -10.94
N ARG A 58 3.54 -4.43 -11.28
CA ARG A 58 2.45 -3.72 -11.95
C ARG A 58 2.20 -4.31 -13.34
N GLU A 59 0.93 -4.53 -13.66
CA GLU A 59 0.53 -5.06 -14.97
C GLU A 59 0.76 -4.02 -16.06
N TYR A 60 1.09 -4.47 -17.28
CA TYR A 60 1.08 -3.62 -18.46
C TYR A 60 -0.36 -3.37 -18.90
N ILE A 61 -0.75 -2.10 -19.00
CA ILE A 61 -2.05 -1.71 -19.57
C ILE A 61 -2.01 -1.83 -21.10
N ASP A 62 -0.85 -1.53 -21.69
CA ASP A 62 -0.61 -1.60 -23.13
C ASP A 62 0.84 -2.06 -23.39
N GLU A 63 1.00 -3.33 -23.79
CA GLU A 63 2.31 -3.93 -24.08
C GLU A 63 3.03 -3.23 -25.25
N ASP A 64 2.28 -2.61 -26.18
CA ASP A 64 2.86 -1.92 -27.33
C ASP A 64 3.39 -0.51 -26.98
N LYS A 65 3.04 0.02 -25.79
CA LYS A 65 3.41 1.37 -25.34
C LYS A 65 4.28 1.43 -24.09
N ASP A 66 4.67 0.28 -23.52
CA ASP A 66 5.37 0.19 -22.23
C ASP A 66 4.62 0.95 -21.11
N GLU A 67 3.28 0.96 -21.15
CA GLU A 67 2.45 1.67 -20.16
C GLU A 67 2.04 0.72 -19.04
N TYR A 68 2.57 0.96 -17.84
CA TYR A 68 2.20 0.24 -16.62
C TYR A 68 0.90 0.77 -16.02
N GLU A 69 0.25 -0.08 -15.22
CA GLU A 69 -0.79 0.34 -14.28
C GLU A 69 -0.35 1.58 -13.48
N PRO A 70 -1.19 2.64 -13.39
CA PRO A 70 -0.92 3.77 -12.52
C PRO A 70 -0.69 3.29 -11.09
N PHE A 71 0.22 3.97 -10.39
CA PHE A 71 0.73 3.45 -9.12
C PHE A 71 -0.33 3.38 -8.02
N GLU A 72 -1.22 4.38 -7.97
CA GLU A 72 -2.24 4.50 -6.93
C GLU A 72 -3.32 3.39 -7.01
N PRO A 73 -3.97 3.10 -8.16
CA PRO A 73 -4.85 1.93 -8.30
C PRO A 73 -4.22 0.60 -7.86
N TYR A 74 -2.98 0.35 -8.29
CA TYR A 74 -2.23 -0.84 -7.89
C TYR A 74 -2.07 -0.91 -6.36
N LEU A 75 -1.61 0.18 -5.75
CA LEU A 75 -1.34 0.23 -4.31
C LEU A 75 -2.63 0.10 -3.49
N ARG A 76 -3.74 0.69 -3.95
CA ARG A 76 -5.06 0.51 -3.33
C ARG A 76 -5.49 -0.95 -3.32
N ARG A 77 -5.33 -1.66 -4.45
CA ARG A 77 -5.64 -3.08 -4.55
C ARG A 77 -4.83 -3.92 -3.57
N LYS A 78 -3.50 -3.76 -3.56
CA LYS A 78 -2.60 -4.49 -2.64
C LYS A 78 -2.89 -4.17 -1.17
N THR A 79 -3.21 -2.91 -0.86
CA THR A 79 -3.61 -2.49 0.49
C THR A 79 -4.91 -3.18 0.92
N GLN A 80 -5.93 -3.20 0.05
CA GLN A 80 -7.20 -3.86 0.33
C GLN A 80 -7.05 -5.38 0.49
N GLU A 81 -6.23 -6.03 -0.35
CA GLU A 81 -5.89 -7.45 -0.22
C GLU A 81 -5.29 -7.74 1.16
N MET A 82 -4.35 -6.92 1.62
CA MET A 82 -3.74 -7.05 2.96
C MET A 82 -4.76 -6.86 4.08
N ILE A 83 -5.61 -5.82 4.00
CA ILE A 83 -6.68 -5.59 4.98
C ILE A 83 -7.63 -6.79 5.05
N ASN A 84 -8.04 -7.33 3.90
CA ASN A 84 -8.92 -8.51 3.84
C ASN A 84 -8.24 -9.74 4.45
N GLN A 85 -6.95 -9.94 4.16
CA GLN A 85 -6.17 -11.02 4.75
C GLN A 85 -6.12 -10.93 6.27
N ILE A 86 -5.80 -9.75 6.82
CA ILE A 86 -5.76 -9.52 8.28
C ILE A 86 -7.15 -9.71 8.89
N GLY A 87 -8.20 -9.15 8.29
CA GLY A 87 -9.58 -9.29 8.76
C GLY A 87 -10.11 -10.73 8.74
N SER A 88 -9.49 -11.61 7.94
CA SER A 88 -9.83 -13.03 7.89
C SER A 88 -9.21 -13.87 9.02
N ILE A 89 -8.21 -13.32 9.73
CA ILE A 89 -7.53 -14.00 10.83
C ILE A 89 -8.51 -14.11 12.02
N LYS A 90 -8.80 -15.34 12.43
CA LYS A 90 -9.59 -15.64 13.64
C LYS A 90 -8.65 -16.13 14.73
N ILE A 91 -8.55 -15.38 15.82
CA ILE A 91 -7.90 -15.87 17.04
C ILE A 91 -8.84 -16.92 17.64
N LYS A 92 -8.36 -18.14 17.87
CA LYS A 92 -9.11 -19.13 18.65
C LYS A 92 -9.06 -18.70 20.11
N GLU A 93 -10.23 -18.56 20.73
CA GLU A 93 -10.32 -18.51 22.18
C GLU A 93 -10.05 -19.94 22.69
N ASP A 94 -9.05 -20.09 23.56
CA ASP A 94 -8.79 -21.34 24.30
C ASP A 94 -9.87 -21.57 25.38
#